data_AF-A0A8D9GK21-F1
#
_entry.id   AF-A0A8D9GK21-F1
#
_cell.length_a   1.000
_cell.length_b   1.000
_cell.length_c   1.000
_cell.angle_alpha   90.00
_cell.angle_beta   90.00
_cell.angle_gamma   90.00
#
_symmetry.space_group_name_H-M   'P 1'
#
loop_
_entity.id
_entity.type
_entity.pdbx_description
1 polymer ?
#
loop_
_entity_poly.entity_id
_entity_poly.type
_entity_poly.pdbx_seq_one_letter_code
_entity_poly.pdbx_strand_id
1 'polypeptide(L)'
;MYRFFFQVPDYLCCNITLEIFRDPVISPSGVTCERAAILEHINKVGKFDPITREKLDPSKLVPNLAIKEAVAAYLERHVWAYKVGS
;
A
#
# COMPACT_ATOMS: atom_id res chain seq x y z
N MET A 1 -15.67 3.63 20.29
CA MET A 1 -14.19 3.49 20.17
C MET A 1 -13.81 3.89 18.75
N TYR A 2 -13.77 5.20 18.48
CA TYR A 2 -13.57 5.73 17.13
C TYR A 2 -12.07 5.67 16.79
N ARG A 3 -11.76 4.89 15.75
CA ARG A 3 -10.42 4.53 15.28
C ARG A 3 -9.53 5.78 15.09
N PHE A 4 -8.35 5.76 15.69
CA PHE A 4 -7.20 6.66 15.46
C PHE A 4 -6.69 6.69 13.99
N PHE A 5 -7.39 6.07 13.04
CA PHE A 5 -7.01 6.04 11.62
C PHE A 5 -7.37 7.32 10.87
N PHE A 6 -8.28 8.17 11.39
CA PHE A 6 -8.69 9.42 10.73
C PHE A 6 -7.60 10.49 10.61
N GLN A 7 -6.40 10.28 11.14
CA GLN A 7 -5.32 11.25 11.04
C GLN A 7 -4.31 10.96 9.93
N VAL A 8 -4.20 9.71 9.43
CA VAL A 8 -3.27 9.42 8.33
C VAL A 8 -3.97 9.72 7.01
N PRO A 9 -3.38 10.54 6.12
CA PRO A 9 -3.99 10.81 4.83
C PRO A 9 -4.16 9.54 4.00
N ASP A 10 -5.35 9.35 3.41
CA ASP A 10 -5.69 8.12 2.66
C ASP A 10 -4.74 7.82 1.50
N TYR A 11 -4.15 8.86 0.88
CA TYR A 11 -3.17 8.70 -0.20
C TYR A 11 -1.83 8.11 0.25
N LEU A 12 -1.59 8.01 1.56
CA LEU A 12 -0.45 7.30 2.16
C LEU A 12 -0.82 5.89 2.63
N CYS A 13 -2.08 5.49 2.45
CA CYS A 13 -2.60 4.20 2.88
C CYS A 13 -2.80 3.27 1.68
N CYS A 14 -2.55 1.99 1.92
CA CYS A 14 -2.78 0.94 0.94
C CYS A 14 -4.28 0.64 0.80
N ASN A 15 -4.77 0.58 -0.45
CA ASN A 15 -6.17 0.25 -0.75
C ASN A 15 -6.60 -1.17 -0.37
N ILE A 16 -5.64 -2.08 -0.11
CA ILE A 16 -5.92 -3.47 0.29
C ILE A 16 -5.87 -3.61 1.83
N THR A 17 -4.79 -3.15 2.46
CA THR A 17 -4.59 -3.33 3.91
C THR A 17 -5.28 -2.25 4.74
N LEU A 18 -5.58 -1.10 4.12
CA LEU A 18 -6.11 0.11 4.77
C LEU A 18 -5.17 0.65 5.87
N GLU A 19 -3.88 0.33 5.75
CA GLU A 19 -2.81 0.83 6.64
C GLU A 19 -1.82 1.67 5.83
N ILE A 20 -1.05 2.52 6.53
CA ILE A 20 0.03 3.30 5.91
C ILE A 20 1.03 2.36 5.20
N PHE A 21 1.49 2.74 4.00
CA PHE A 21 2.41 1.90 3.23
C PHE A 21 3.72 1.64 3.99
N ARG A 22 4.24 0.41 3.90
CA ARG A 22 5.58 0.04 4.36
C ARG A 22 6.50 -0.30 3.19
N ASP A 23 6.02 -1.11 2.26
CA ASP A 23 6.73 -1.46 1.02
C ASP A 23 5.81 -1.25 -0.20
N PRO A 24 5.56 0.03 -0.55
CA PRO A 24 4.64 0.35 -1.63
C PRO A 24 5.20 -0.11 -2.99
N VAL A 25 4.37 -0.81 -3.74
CA VAL A 25 4.60 -1.17 -5.15
C VAL A 25 3.51 -0.60 -6.02
N ILE A 26 3.86 -0.21 -7.24
CA ILE A 26 2.92 0.28 -8.24
C ILE A 26 2.78 -0.75 -9.37
N SER A 27 1.53 -1.01 -9.77
CA SER A 27 1.20 -1.85 -10.93
C SER A 27 1.24 -1.05 -12.23
N PRO A 28 1.29 -1.70 -13.42
CA PRO A 28 1.24 -1.00 -14.70
C PRO A 28 -0.03 -0.16 -14.92
N SER A 29 -1.12 -0.47 -14.21
CA SER A 29 -2.37 0.30 -14.23
C SER A 29 -2.32 1.57 -13.36
N GLY A 30 -1.19 1.82 -12.70
CA GLY A 30 -0.97 3.01 -11.87
C GLY A 30 -1.44 2.90 -10.42
N VAL A 31 -1.90 1.72 -9.99
CA VAL A 31 -2.38 1.51 -8.62
C VAL A 31 -1.22 1.18 -7.70
N THR A 32 -1.09 1.90 -6.59
CA THR A 32 -0.11 1.60 -5.53
C THR A 32 -0.73 0.76 -4.42
N CYS A 33 -0.07 -0.36 -4.10
CA CYS A 33 -0.50 -1.33 -3.09
C CYS A 33 0.68 -1.75 -2.20
N GLU A 34 0.39 -2.31 -1.04
CA GLU A 34 1.39 -2.95 -0.19
C GLU A 34 1.87 -4.25 -0.85
N ARG A 35 3.19 -4.47 -0.95
CA ARG A 35 3.77 -5.60 -1.70
C ARG A 35 3.21 -6.94 -1.23
N ALA A 36 3.20 -7.17 0.08
CA ALA A 36 2.72 -8.44 0.63
C ALA A 36 1.25 -8.68 0.25
N ALA A 37 0.41 -7.65 0.33
CA ALA A 37 -1.01 -7.74 0.08
C ALA A 37 -1.34 -7.99 -1.40
N ILE A 38 -0.66 -7.31 -2.34
CA ILE A 38 -0.89 -7.54 -3.77
C ILE A 38 -0.37 -8.91 -4.23
N LEU A 39 0.75 -9.38 -3.68
CA LEU A 39 1.25 -10.72 -3.98
C LEU A 39 0.32 -11.81 -3.44
N GLU A 40 -0.22 -11.62 -2.23
CA GLU A 40 -1.23 -12.51 -1.67
C GLU A 40 -2.51 -12.54 -2.52
N HIS A 41 -3.00 -11.37 -2.95
CA HIS A 41 -4.14 -11.27 -3.87
C HIS A 41 -3.88 -12.05 -5.17
N ILE A 42 -2.72 -11.86 -5.79
CA ILE A 42 -2.37 -12.54 -7.04
C ILE A 42 -2.34 -14.07 -6.86
N ASN A 43 -1.83 -14.53 -5.71
CA ASN A 43 -1.71 -15.95 -5.41
C ASN A 43 -3.06 -16.61 -5.05
N LYS A 44 -3.92 -15.93 -4.27
CA LYS A 44 -5.16 -16.51 -3.73
C LYS A 44 -6.39 -16.25 -4.59
N VAL A 45 -6.44 -15.10 -5.29
CA VAL A 45 -7.63 -14.63 -6.01
C VAL A 45 -7.42 -14.73 -7.52
N GLY A 46 -6.29 -14.21 -8.02
CA GLY A 46 -5.94 -14.33 -9.43
C GLY A 46 -5.02 -13.23 -9.95
N LYS A 47 -4.48 -13.45 -11.15
CA LYS A 47 -3.50 -12.58 -11.81
C LYS A 47 -4.13 -11.32 -12.45
N PHE A 48 -4.80 -10.52 -11.64
CA PHE A 48 -5.39 -9.24 -12.04
C PHE A 48 -5.21 -8.19 -10.94
N ASP A 49 -5.27 -6.93 -11.31
CA ASP A 49 -5.22 -5.80 -10.39
C ASP A 49 -6.54 -5.69 -9.61
N PRO A 50 -6.52 -5.63 -8.27
CA PRO A 50 -7.74 -5.71 -7.46
C PRO A 50 -8.71 -4.54 -7.69
N ILE A 51 -8.21 -3.39 -8.17
CA ILE A 51 -9.00 -2.17 -8.38
C ILE A 51 -9.45 -2.08 -9.83
N THR A 52 -8.51 -2.12 -10.77
CA THR A 52 -8.77 -1.89 -12.21
C THR A 52 -9.23 -3.14 -12.94
N ARG A 53 -9.02 -4.33 -12.36
CA ARG A 53 -9.30 -5.65 -12.95
C ARG A 53 -8.50 -5.97 -14.21
N GLU A 54 -7.52 -5.14 -14.54
CA GLU A 54 -6.57 -5.42 -15.63
C GLU A 54 -5.67 -6.61 -15.27
N LYS A 55 -5.22 -7.35 -16.29
CA LYS A 55 -4.32 -8.50 -16.07
C LYS A 55 -3.01 -8.03 -15.46
N LEU A 56 -2.60 -8.67 -14.37
CA LEU A 56 -1.42 -8.29 -13.60
C LEU A 56 -0.46 -9.46 -13.45
N ASP A 57 0.75 -9.28 -13.95
CA ASP A 57 1.86 -10.18 -13.69
C ASP A 57 2.70 -9.67 -12.50
N PRO A 58 2.99 -10.50 -11.48
CA PRO A 58 3.81 -10.11 -10.33
C PRO A 58 5.15 -9.47 -10.68
N SER A 59 5.78 -9.89 -11.78
CA SER A 59 7.07 -9.35 -12.23
C SER A 59 7.00 -7.91 -12.72
N LYS A 60 5.79 -7.40 -12.99
CA LYS A 60 5.54 -6.03 -13.42
C LYS A 60 5.30 -5.07 -12.26
N LEU A 61 5.26 -5.56 -11.03
CA LEU A 61 5.22 -4.72 -9.84
C LEU A 61 6.57 -4.07 -9.61
N VAL A 62 6.61 -2.74 -9.62
CA VAL A 62 7.83 -1.98 -9.35
C VAL A 62 7.70 -1.22 -8.03
N PRO A 63 8.78 -1.04 -7.26
CA PRO A 63 8.73 -0.22 -6.05
C PRO A 63 8.28 1.22 -6.37
N ASN A 64 7.32 1.74 -5.61
CA ASN A 64 6.93 3.14 -5.71
C ASN A 64 7.74 3.97 -4.70
N LEU A 65 8.95 4.35 -5.11
CA LEU A 65 9.89 5.09 -4.25
C LEU A 65 9.35 6.45 -3.82
N ALA A 66 8.57 7.14 -4.67
CA ALA A 66 7.98 8.43 -4.33
C ALA A 66 6.98 8.31 -3.16
N ILE A 67 6.12 7.28 -3.16
CA ILE A 67 5.22 7.03 -2.03
C ILE A 67 6.00 6.59 -0.79
N LYS A 68 7.06 5.81 -0.96
CA LYS A 68 7.92 5.40 0.17
C LYS A 68 8.56 6.60 0.86
N GLU A 69 9.07 7.56 0.08
CA GLU A 69 9.64 8.82 0.59
C GLU A 69 8.57 9.71 1.22
N ALA A 70 7.38 9.83 0.60
CA ALA A 70 6.27 10.60 1.14
C ALA A 70 5.80 10.07 2.50
N VAL A 71 5.72 8.74 2.65
CA VAL A 71 5.45 8.10 3.94
C VAL A 71 6.56 8.38 4.94
N ALA A 72 7.82 8.25 4.56
CA ALA A 72 8.94 8.53 5.46
C ALA A 72 8.89 9.97 5.99
N ALA A 73 8.71 10.95 5.11
CA ALA A 73 8.58 12.36 5.48
C ALA A 73 7.35 12.62 6.37
N TYR A 74 6.24 11.90 6.15
CA TYR A 74 5.07 12.00 7.01
C TYR A 74 5.35 11.43 8.42
N LEU A 75 6.01 10.28 8.51
CA LEU A 75 6.33 9.60 9.77
C LEU A 75 7.36 10.34 10.63
N GLU A 76 8.27 11.11 10.03
CA GLU A 76 9.18 12.00 10.77
C GLU A 76 8.45 12.96 11.72
N ARG A 77 7.25 13.41 11.32
CA ARG A 77 6.43 14.35 12.09
C ARG A 77 5.29 13.68 12.86
N HIS A 78 4.98 12.43 12.51
CA HIS A 78 3.82 11.70 13.01
C HIS A 78 4.19 10.26 13.38
N VAL A 79 5.18 10.11 14.27
CA VAL A 79 5.72 8.80 14.67
C VAL A 79 4.64 7.85 15.20
N TRP A 80 3.56 8.38 15.79
CA TRP A 80 2.39 7.63 16.28
C TRP A 80 1.66 6.87 15.15
N ALA A 81 1.81 7.28 13.90
CA ALA A 81 1.17 6.65 12.75
C ALA A 81 1.82 5.31 12.36
N TYR A 82 3.04 5.04 12.86
CA TYR A 82 3.69 3.76 12.65
C TYR A 82 3.25 2.74 13.70
N LYS A 83 2.34 1.83 13.33
CA LYS A 83 2.10 0.63 14.14
C LYS A 83 3.30 -0.31 14.02
N VAL A 84 4.15 -0.33 15.04
CA VAL A 84 5.01 -1.48 15.34
C VAL A 84 4.08 -2.59 15.80
N GLY A 85 4.06 -3.72 15.09
CA GLY A 85 3.19 -4.85 15.42
C GLY A 85 3.38 -5.29 16.87
N SER A 86 2.26 -5.46 17.58
CA SER A 86 2.15 -6.21 18.83
C SER A 86 2.47 -7.69 18.61
#